data_AF-A0A4R9AQ57-F1
#
_entry.id   AF-A0A4R9AQ57-F1
#
_cell.length_a   1.000
_cell.length_b   1.000
_cell.length_c   1.000
_cell.angle_alpha   90.00
_cell.angle_beta   90.00
_cell.angle_gamma   90.00
#
_symmetry.space_group_name_H-M   'P 1'
#
loop_
_entity.id
_entity.type
_entity.pdbx_description
1 polymer ?
#
loop_
_entity_poly.entity_id
_entity_poly.type
_entity_poly.pdbx_seq_one_letter_code
_entity_poly.pdbx_strand_id
1 'polypeptide(L)' 'MSIETEAPGLRERKRLATRRAIQHAVLTLARERGIDHVTVEDVSRIANMSPRTVFNYFPS' A
#
# COMPACT_ATOMS: atom_id res chain seq x y z
N MET A 1 33.18 5.35 4.71
CA MET A 1 32.03 5.01 3.85
C MET A 1 30.77 5.31 4.66
N SER A 2 30.32 6.56 4.63
CA SER A 2 29.17 7.01 5.40
C SER A 2 27.94 6.84 4.54
N ILE A 3 27.03 5.94 4.94
CA ILE A 3 25.71 5.86 4.33
C ILE A 3 24.90 6.95 5.03
N GLU A 4 24.95 8.18 4.51
CA GLU A 4 23.97 9.20 4.87
C GLU A 4 22.64 8.76 4.26
N THR A 5 21.88 7.98 5.03
CA THR A 5 20.47 7.74 4.74
C THR A 5 19.76 9.04 5.05
N GLU A 6 19.86 10.02 4.13
CA GLU A 6 19.12 11.27 4.20
C GLU A 6 17.65 10.88 4.42
N ALA A 7 17.15 11.15 5.63
CA ALA A 7 15.90 10.57 6.07
C ALA A 7 14.84 10.95 5.03
N PRO A 8 14.06 9.99 4.50
CA PRO A 8 13.18 10.21 3.37
C PRO A 8 12.38 11.49 3.61
N GLY A 9 12.41 12.42 2.65
CA GLY A 9 11.70 13.69 2.77
C GLY A 9 10.22 13.45 3.09
N LEU A 10 9.51 14.45 3.61
CA LEU A 10 8.11 14.30 4.03
C LEU A 10 7.21 13.68 2.93
N ARG A 11 7.51 13.97 1.65
CA ARG A 11 6.83 13.37 0.49
C ARG A 11 7.11 11.88 0.35
N GLU A 12 8.37 11.49 0.46
CA GLU A 12 8.83 10.10 0.40
C GLU A 12 8.22 9.27 1.54
N ARG A 13 8.18 9.83 2.76
CA ARG A 13 7.52 9.19 3.92
C ARG A 13 6.03 8.98 3.69
N LYS A 14 5.32 9.99 3.17
CA LYS A 14 3.89 9.87 2.83
C LYS A 14 3.66 8.80 1.77
N ARG A 15 4.50 8.76 0.73
CA ARG A 15 4.44 7.73 -0.32
C ARG A 15 4.64 6.33 0.26
N LEU A 16 5.62 6.16 1.15
CA LEU A 16 5.90 4.88 1.79
C LEU A 16 4.78 4.45 2.74
N ALA A 17 4.22 5.39 3.51
CA ALA A 17 3.07 5.14 4.37
C ALA A 17 1.85 4.66 3.55
N THR A 18 1.57 5.31 2.43
CA THR A 18 0.52 4.88 1.49
C THR A 18 0.76 3.46 0.99
N ARG A 19 1.99 3.15 0.56
CA ARG A 19 2.33 1.80 0.08
C ARG A 19 2.14 0.74 1.18
N ARG A 20 2.54 1.05 2.41
CA ARG A 20 2.35 0.15 3.58
C ARG A 20 0.89 -0.06 3.93
N ALA A 21 0.06 0.99 3.86
CA ALA A 21 -1.38 0.88 4.10
C ALA A 21 -2.04 -0.08 3.10
N ILE A 22 -1.67 0.01 1.82
CA ILE A 22 -2.17 -0.90 0.78
C ILE A 22 -1.71 -2.33 1.03
N GLN A 23 -0.43 -2.55 1.35
CA GLN A 23 0.10 -3.88 1.66
C GLN A 23 -0.60 -4.51 2.87
N HIS A 24 -0.81 -3.73 3.92
CA HIS A 24 -1.50 -4.20 5.12
C HIS A 24 -2.95 -4.61 4.80
N ALA A 25 -3.67 -3.81 4.01
CA ALA A 25 -5.01 -4.16 3.55
C ALA A 25 -5.04 -5.48 2.76
N VAL A 26 -4.10 -5.67 1.83
CA VAL A 26 -3.98 -6.92 1.06
C VAL A 26 -3.73 -8.11 1.99
N LEU A 27 -2.79 -7.99 2.93
CA LEU A 27 -2.44 -9.08 3.85
C LEU A 27 -3.60 -9.44 4.77
N THR A 28 -4.32 -8.45 5.30
CA THR A 28 -5.52 -8.67 6.12
C THR A 28 -6.58 -9.45 5.33
N LEU A 29 -6.89 -9.00 4.12
CA LEU A 29 -7.89 -9.64 3.27
C LEU A 29 -7.47 -11.04 2.84
N ALA A 30 -6.20 -11.22 2.46
CA ALA A 30 -5.66 -12.52 2.10
C ALA A 30 -5.75 -13.51 3.28
N ARG A 31 -5.54 -13.03 4.51
CA ARG A 31 -5.63 -13.86 5.72
C ARG A 31 -7.06 -14.23 6.07
N GLU A 32 -8.01 -13.32 5.90
CA GLU A 32 -9.41 -13.53 6.32
C GLU A 32 -10.21 -14.38 5.34
N ARG A 33 -9.94 -14.26 4.04
CA ARG A 33 -10.78 -14.85 2.98
C ARG A 33 -10.01 -15.53 1.86
N GLY A 34 -8.69 -15.64 1.99
CA GLY A 34 -7.81 -16.21 0.97
C GLY A 34 -7.42 -15.21 -0.11
N ILE A 35 -6.28 -15.48 -0.76
CA ILE A 35 -5.71 -14.60 -1.81
C ILE A 35 -6.66 -14.46 -3.01
N ASP A 36 -7.35 -15.53 -3.39
CA ASP A 36 -8.24 -15.55 -4.56
C ASP A 36 -9.44 -14.61 -4.44
N HIS A 37 -9.77 -14.20 -3.20
CA HIS A 37 -10.89 -13.30 -2.90
C HIS A 37 -10.44 -11.86 -2.60
N VAL A 38 -9.15 -11.53 -2.79
CA VAL A 38 -8.65 -10.17 -2.58
C VAL A 38 -8.89 -9.32 -3.83
N THR A 39 -9.79 -8.35 -3.72
CA THR A 39 -10.06 -7.39 -4.81
C THR A 39 -9.42 -6.02 -4.52
N VAL A 40 -9.07 -5.29 -5.58
CA VAL A 40 -8.58 -3.90 -5.45
C VAL A 40 -9.60 -3.00 -4.78
N GLU A 41 -10.89 -3.27 -4.99
CA GLU A 41 -11.98 -2.50 -4.43
C GLU A 41 -12.03 -2.62 -2.89
N ASP A 42 -11.85 -3.83 -2.37
CA ASP A 42 -11.81 -4.04 -0.92
C ASP A 42 -10.52 -3.52 -0.29
N VAL A 43 -9.40 -3.68 -0.98
CA VAL A 43 -8.12 -3.09 -0.57
C VAL A 43 -8.25 -1.57 -0.46
N SER A 44 -8.92 -0.95 -1.44
CA SER A 44 -9.16 0.50 -1.46
C SER A 44 -10.05 0.96 -0.31
N ARG A 45 -11.06 0.16 0.06
CA ARG A 45 -11.93 0.41 1.23
C ARG A 45 -11.14 0.37 2.53
N ILE A 46 -10.30 -0.65 2.73
CA ILE A 46 -9.50 -0.78 3.97
C ILE A 46 -8.38 0.26 4.04
N ALA A 47 -7.73 0.55 2.92
CA ALA A 47 -6.66 1.55 2.87
C ALA A 47 -7.20 3.00 2.88
N ASN A 48 -8.53 3.20 2.84
CA ASN A 48 -9.20 4.49 2.72
C ASN A 48 -8.68 5.32 1.53
N MET A 49 -8.63 4.69 0.36
CA MET A 49 -8.11 5.26 -0.88
C MET A 49 -9.04 4.97 -2.05
N SER A 50 -8.92 5.73 -3.13
CA SER A 50 -9.63 5.38 -4.36
C SER A 50 -9.00 4.14 -5.01
N PRO A 51 -9.78 3.28 -5.68
CA PRO A 51 -9.23 2.16 -6.46
C PRO A 51 -8.14 2.61 -7.45
N ARG A 52 -8.34 3.78 -8.08
CA ARG A 52 -7.36 4.41 -8.98
C ARG A 52 -6.04 4.71 -8.28
N THR A 53 -6.08 5.18 -7.03
CA THR A 53 -4.87 5.42 -6.22
C THR A 53 -4.13 4.11 -5.97
N VAL A 54 -4.84 3.03 -5.65
CA VAL A 54 -4.24 1.71 -5.43
C VAL A 54 -3.57 1.20 -6.72
N PHE A 55 -4.27 1.26 -7.86
CA PHE A 55 -3.73 0.90 -9.17
C PHE A 55 -2.46 1.70 -9.53
N ASN A 56 -2.45 3.00 -9.28
CA ASN A 56 -1.27 3.83 -9.56
C ASN A 56 -0.02 3.41 -8.76
N TYR A 57 -0.18 2.76 -7.61
CA TYR A 57 0.92 2.30 -6.76
C TYR A 57 1.40 0.87 -7.06
N PHE A 58 0.55 0.08 -7.73
CA PHE A 58 0.81 -1.30 -8.14
C PHE A 58 0.39 -1.48 -9.61
N PRO A 59 1.18 -0.95 -10.56
CA PRO A 59 0.98 -1.27 -11.97
C PRO A 59 1.19 -2.78 -12.17
N SER A 60 0.28 -3.42 -12.91
CA SER A 60 0.27 -4.86 -13.21
C SER A 60 1.51 -5.35 -13.94
#